data_AF-A0A347UGW5-F1
#
_entry.id   AF-A0A347UGW5-F1
#
_cell.length_a   1.000
_cell.length_b   1.000
_cell.length_c   1.000
_cell.angle_alpha   90.00
_cell.angle_beta   90.00
_cell.angle_gamma   90.00
#
_symmetry.space_group_name_H-M   'P 1'
#
loop_
_entity.id
_entity.type
_entity.pdbx_description
1 polymer ?
#
loop_
_entity_poly.entity_id
_entity_poly.type
_entity_poly.pdbx_seq_one_letter_code
_entity_poly.pdbx_strand_id
1 'polypeptide(L)'
;MTSLTKEVKDLFKPRGDLFDLRREAAKILGQEEWAAYKKQAEKFDGERRYVKRAYELEYPHRFAKAQRRLINEAGSVKRRLVYKVFGSDAFDKGEINRRAQMNVRGAHNNDLAQIDQREGDVLRSMLSKAQKRSVQREKPIKDFQKAVDRRSGMERRVRSWSR
;
A
#
# COMPACT_ATOMS: atom_id res chain seq x y z
N MET A 1 -33.76 5.26 -5.00
CA MET A 1 -33.35 4.61 -3.73
C MET A 1 -32.08 3.72 -3.87
N THR A 2 -31.17 4.00 -4.80
CA THR A 2 -29.99 3.15 -5.09
C THR A 2 -28.65 3.73 -4.64
N SER A 3 -28.62 4.95 -4.10
CA SER A 3 -27.39 5.61 -3.62
C SER A 3 -26.92 5.10 -2.26
N LEU A 4 -27.83 4.96 -1.29
CA LEU A 4 -27.51 4.49 0.07
C LEU A 4 -26.82 3.13 0.10
N THR A 5 -27.21 2.21 -0.78
CA THR A 5 -26.65 0.85 -0.79
C THR A 5 -25.22 0.79 -1.34
N LYS A 6 -24.80 1.75 -2.17
CA LYS A 6 -23.41 1.86 -2.64
C LYS A 6 -22.50 2.45 -1.56
N GLU A 7 -22.94 3.50 -0.88
CA GLU A 7 -22.19 4.13 0.22
C GLU A 7 -21.97 3.16 1.40
N VAL A 8 -23.02 2.42 1.77
CA VAL A 8 -22.93 1.39 2.82
C VAL A 8 -21.98 0.27 2.39
N LYS A 9 -22.05 -0.19 1.13
CA LYS A 9 -21.10 -1.19 0.61
C LYS A 9 -19.66 -0.69 0.56
N ASP A 10 -19.44 0.58 0.24
CA ASP A 10 -18.10 1.19 0.26
C ASP A 10 -17.55 1.34 1.69
N LEU A 11 -18.42 1.47 2.69
CA LEU A 11 -18.03 1.50 4.10
C LEU A 11 -17.45 0.15 4.58
N PHE A 12 -17.99 -0.97 4.08
CA PHE A 12 -17.57 -2.33 4.45
C PHE A 12 -16.50 -2.93 3.55
N LYS A 13 -16.04 -2.21 2.52
CA LYS A 13 -14.85 -2.63 1.78
C LYS A 13 -13.66 -2.55 2.74
N PRO A 14 -12.85 -3.62 2.88
CA PRO A 14 -11.63 -3.54 3.67
C PRO A 14 -10.79 -2.38 3.14
N ARG A 15 -10.64 -1.35 3.97
CA ARG A 15 -9.83 -0.18 3.65
C ARG A 15 -8.39 -0.66 3.74
N GLY A 16 -7.69 -0.66 2.61
CA GLY A 16 -6.29 -1.07 2.59
C GLY A 16 -5.40 -0.04 3.28
N ASP A 17 -4.22 -0.47 3.74
CA ASP A 17 -3.23 0.35 4.44
C ASP A 17 -2.97 1.71 3.78
N LEU A 18 -3.00 1.77 2.44
CA LEU A 18 -2.80 3.00 1.68
C LEU A 18 -3.87 4.05 1.98
N PHE A 19 -5.12 3.65 2.20
CA PHE A 19 -6.20 4.56 2.55
C PHE A 19 -5.94 5.22 3.92
N ASP A 20 -5.53 4.42 4.91
CA ASP A 20 -5.22 4.91 6.24
C ASP A 20 -4.00 5.83 6.22
N LEU A 21 -2.94 5.47 5.47
CA LEU A 21 -1.77 6.32 5.25
C LEU A 21 -2.14 7.66 4.60
N ARG A 22 -3.03 7.66 3.59
CA ARG A 22 -3.52 8.90 2.96
C ARG A 22 -4.29 9.77 3.94
N ARG A 23 -5.12 9.16 4.80
CA ARG A 23 -5.89 9.86 5.82
C ARG A 23 -4.99 10.46 6.90
N GLU A 24 -3.95 9.75 7.32
CA GLU A 24 -2.94 10.24 8.26
C GLU A 24 -2.13 11.38 7.64
N ALA A 25 -1.69 11.21 6.39
CA ALA A 25 -0.95 12.23 5.64
C ALA A 25 -1.74 13.54 5.52
N ALA A 26 -3.05 13.47 5.27
CA ALA A 26 -3.91 14.65 5.21
C ALA A 26 -4.00 15.43 6.54
N LYS A 27 -3.74 14.77 7.68
CA LYS A 27 -3.74 15.41 9.00
C LYS A 27 -2.38 15.98 9.40
N ILE A 28 -1.30 15.27 9.04
CA ILE A 28 0.04 15.53 9.57
C ILE A 28 0.87 16.41 8.63
N LEU A 29 0.73 16.24 7.31
CA LEU A 29 1.57 16.94 6.34
C LEU A 29 1.22 18.42 6.27
N GLY A 30 2.26 19.26 6.21
CA GLY A 30 2.10 20.70 5.94
C GLY A 30 1.73 20.96 4.48
N GLN A 31 1.40 22.22 4.15
CA GLN A 31 0.96 22.61 2.80
C GLN A 31 1.98 22.29 1.70
N GLU A 32 3.27 22.56 1.93
CA GLU A 32 4.34 22.27 0.96
C GLU A 32 4.55 20.76 0.75
N GLU A 33 4.52 19.99 1.83
CA GLU A 33 4.66 18.53 1.78
C GLU A 33 3.46 17.88 1.11
N TRP A 34 2.27 18.42 1.36
CA TRP A 34 1.04 17.99 0.70
C TRP A 34 1.09 18.28 -0.81
N ALA A 35 1.60 19.44 -1.22
CA ALA A 35 1.82 19.74 -2.63
C ALA A 35 2.86 18.81 -3.28
N ALA A 36 3.93 18.48 -2.56
CA ALA A 36 4.91 17.49 -3.02
C ALA A 36 4.30 16.08 -3.13
N TYR A 37 3.45 15.68 -2.17
CA TYR A 37 2.74 14.41 -2.21
C TYR A 37 1.78 14.34 -3.40
N LYS A 38 0.98 15.39 -3.65
CA LYS A 38 0.08 15.45 -4.81
C LYS A 38 0.81 15.19 -6.13
N LYS A 39 1.97 15.81 -6.33
CA LYS A 39 2.80 15.57 -7.54
C LYS A 39 3.23 14.11 -7.67
N GLN A 40 3.53 13.42 -6.57
CA GLN A 40 3.88 12.00 -6.60
C GLN A 40 2.63 11.12 -6.79
N ALA A 41 1.52 11.47 -6.15
CA ALA A 41 0.25 10.76 -6.29
C ALA A 41 -0.24 10.77 -7.76
N GLU A 42 -0.09 11.89 -8.46
CA GLU A 42 -0.41 12.00 -9.89
C GLU A 42 0.42 11.03 -10.75
N LYS A 43 1.69 10.79 -10.41
CA LYS A 43 2.52 9.80 -11.11
C LYS A 43 2.01 8.39 -10.90
N PHE A 44 1.71 8.01 -9.66
CA PHE A 44 1.15 6.69 -9.34
C PHE A 44 -0.23 6.49 -9.97
N ASP A 45 -1.06 7.53 -10.03
CA ASP A 45 -2.34 7.47 -10.75
C ASP A 45 -2.15 7.31 -12.26
N GLY A 46 -1.13 7.97 -12.83
CA GLY A 46 -0.69 7.73 -14.21
C GLY A 46 -0.28 6.28 -14.45
N GLU A 47 0.55 5.71 -13.56
CA GLU A 47 0.96 4.30 -13.61
C GLU A 47 -0.25 3.35 -13.52
N ARG A 48 -1.20 3.59 -12.60
CA ARG A 48 -2.43 2.80 -12.48
C ARG A 48 -3.24 2.82 -13.77
N ARG A 49 -3.40 4.00 -14.39
CA ARG A 49 -4.12 4.15 -15.67
C ARG A 49 -3.40 3.40 -16.78
N TYR A 50 -2.08 3.52 -16.85
CA TYR A 50 -1.26 2.80 -17.81
C TYR A 50 -1.42 1.29 -17.67
N VAL A 51 -1.28 0.75 -16.45
CA VAL A 51 -1.39 -0.69 -16.18
C VAL A 51 -2.80 -1.21 -16.50
N LYS A 52 -3.86 -0.46 -16.16
CA LYS A 52 -5.24 -0.82 -16.55
C LYS A 52 -5.41 -0.86 -18.07
N ARG A 53 -4.92 0.15 -18.78
CA ARG A 53 -5.00 0.20 -20.24
C ARG A 53 -4.18 -0.92 -20.90
N ALA A 54 -2.96 -1.16 -20.42
CA ALA A 54 -2.11 -2.24 -20.90
C ALA A 54 -2.76 -3.60 -20.65
N TYR A 55 -3.40 -3.79 -19.51
CA TYR A 55 -4.18 -4.99 -19.21
C TYR A 55 -5.29 -5.21 -20.23
N GLU A 56 -6.11 -4.20 -20.51
CA GLU A 56 -7.22 -4.30 -21.46
C GLU A 56 -6.74 -4.62 -22.88
N LEU A 57 -5.69 -3.94 -23.35
CA LEU A 57 -5.15 -4.13 -24.70
C LEU A 57 -4.46 -5.49 -24.87
N GLU A 58 -3.66 -5.89 -23.88
CA GLU A 58 -2.85 -7.12 -23.97
C GLU A 58 -3.58 -8.36 -23.45
N TYR A 59 -4.79 -8.22 -22.89
CA TYR A 59 -5.54 -9.32 -22.29
C TYR A 59 -5.62 -10.55 -23.20
N PRO A 60 -6.00 -10.43 -24.50
CA PRO A 60 -6.12 -11.59 -25.37
C PRO A 60 -4.79 -12.34 -25.54
N HIS A 61 -3.68 -11.60 -25.68
CA HIS A 61 -2.35 -12.17 -25.82
C HIS A 61 -1.87 -12.83 -24.53
N ARG A 62 -2.07 -12.17 -23.37
CA ARG A 62 -1.72 -12.71 -22.05
C ARG A 62 -2.53 -13.97 -21.73
N PHE A 63 -3.82 -13.97 -22.06
CA PHE A 63 -4.69 -15.13 -21.91
C PHE A 63 -4.24 -16.30 -22.78
N ALA A 64 -4.00 -16.09 -24.07
CA ALA A 64 -3.54 -17.14 -24.98
C ALA A 64 -2.18 -17.72 -24.54
N LYS A 65 -1.27 -16.88 -24.05
CA LYS A 65 0.02 -17.32 -23.50
C LYS A 65 -0.16 -18.17 -22.23
N ALA A 66 -1.02 -17.73 -21.31
CA ALA A 66 -1.32 -18.48 -20.09
C ALA A 66 -1.99 -19.83 -20.39
N GLN A 67 -2.91 -19.85 -21.37
CA GLN A 67 -3.57 -21.07 -21.84
C GLN A 67 -2.55 -22.06 -22.43
N ARG A 68 -1.68 -21.62 -23.35
CA ARG A 68 -0.60 -22.46 -23.92
C ARG A 68 0.31 -23.03 -22.84
N ARG A 69 0.68 -22.21 -21.84
CA ARG A 69 1.51 -22.67 -20.71
C ARG A 69 0.83 -23.80 -19.92
N LEU A 70 -0.46 -23.66 -19.62
CA LEU A 70 -1.23 -24.68 -18.89
C LEU A 70 -1.39 -25.97 -19.71
N ILE A 71 -1.60 -25.86 -21.02
CA ILE A 71 -1.64 -27.03 -21.93
C ILE A 71 -0.29 -27.75 -21.93
N ASN A 72 0.81 -27.01 -22.03
CA ASN A 72 2.16 -27.60 -21.98
C ASN A 72 2.44 -28.25 -20.62
N GLU A 73 1.96 -27.67 -19.52
CA GLU A 73 2.09 -28.25 -18.18
C GLU A 73 1.28 -29.54 -18.04
N ALA A 74 0.06 -29.57 -18.57
CA ALA A 74 -0.80 -30.76 -18.59
C ALA A 74 -0.22 -31.89 -19.45
N GLY A 75 0.40 -31.55 -20.58
CA GLY A 75 1.08 -32.49 -21.48
C GLY A 75 2.49 -32.91 -21.02
N SER A 76 3.04 -32.31 -19.97
CA SER A 76 4.37 -32.66 -19.48
C SER A 76 4.39 -34.04 -18.81
N VAL A 77 5.37 -34.88 -19.16
CA VAL A 77 5.53 -36.21 -18.57
C VAL A 77 6.00 -36.07 -17.13
N LYS A 78 5.08 -36.19 -16.18
CA LYS A 78 5.41 -36.24 -14.75
C LYS A 78 5.88 -37.65 -14.42
N ARG A 79 7.17 -37.82 -14.07
CA ARG A 79 7.78 -39.11 -13.66
C ARG A 79 7.19 -39.72 -12.37
N ARG A 80 6.14 -39.13 -11.79
CA ARG A 80 5.41 -39.67 -10.65
C ARG A 80 4.19 -40.44 -11.17
N LEU A 81 4.23 -41.76 -11.03
CA LEU A 81 3.07 -42.64 -11.25
C LEU A 81 1.98 -42.29 -10.23
N VAL A 82 1.04 -41.44 -10.62
CA VAL A 82 -0.20 -41.22 -9.87
C VAL A 82 -1.23 -42.20 -10.42
N TYR A 83 -1.69 -43.13 -9.59
CA TYR A 83 -2.70 -44.13 -9.96
C TYR A 83 -3.98 -43.42 -10.41
N LYS A 84 -4.40 -43.67 -11.66
CA LYS A 84 -5.39 -42.87 -12.41
C LYS A 84 -6.85 -43.05 -11.94
N VAL A 85 -7.10 -43.78 -10.85
CA VAL A 85 -8.44 -44.18 -10.39
C VAL A 85 -9.30 -42.98 -9.94
N PHE A 86 -8.65 -41.88 -9.53
CA PHE A 86 -9.30 -40.62 -9.14
C PHE A 86 -8.75 -39.41 -9.93
N GLY A 87 -8.32 -39.61 -11.18
CA GLY A 87 -7.68 -38.57 -11.99
C GLY A 87 -8.68 -37.66 -12.69
N SER A 88 -8.82 -36.42 -12.22
CA SER A 88 -9.41 -35.33 -13.01
C SER A 88 -8.72 -35.25 -14.38
N ASP A 89 -9.50 -35.09 -15.47
CA ASP A 89 -8.95 -34.89 -16.81
C ASP A 89 -8.05 -33.65 -16.82
N ALA A 90 -6.75 -33.86 -17.11
CA ALA A 90 -5.77 -32.78 -17.17
C ALA A 90 -5.99 -31.82 -18.35
N PHE A 91 -6.82 -32.21 -19.32
CA PHE A 91 -7.12 -31.45 -20.54
C PHE A 91 -8.52 -30.86 -20.58
N ASP A 92 -9.22 -30.75 -19.43
CA ASP A 92 -10.50 -30.04 -19.40
C ASP A 92 -10.32 -28.57 -19.85
N LYS A 93 -10.87 -28.28 -21.03
CA LYS A 93 -10.86 -26.95 -21.65
C LYS A 93 -11.47 -25.89 -20.74
N GLY A 94 -12.55 -26.23 -20.02
CA GLY A 94 -13.22 -25.30 -19.12
C GLY A 94 -12.33 -24.89 -17.96
N GLU A 95 -11.69 -25.88 -17.33
CA GLU A 95 -10.76 -25.64 -16.24
C GLU A 95 -9.51 -24.87 -16.67
N ILE A 96 -8.90 -25.24 -17.80
CA ILE A 96 -7.72 -24.55 -18.36
C ILE A 96 -8.05 -23.07 -18.62
N ASN A 97 -9.20 -22.78 -19.23
CA ASN A 97 -9.62 -21.41 -19.49
C ASN A 97 -9.84 -20.63 -18.20
N ARG A 98 -10.53 -21.21 -17.22
CA ARG A 98 -10.76 -20.57 -15.91
C ARG A 98 -9.44 -20.25 -15.21
N ARG A 99 -8.50 -21.22 -15.16
CA ARG A 99 -7.17 -21.03 -14.56
C ARG A 99 -6.36 -19.99 -15.31
N ALA A 100 -6.41 -19.96 -16.63
CA ALA A 100 -5.74 -18.93 -17.43
C ALA A 100 -6.29 -17.53 -17.13
N GLN A 101 -7.62 -17.37 -17.04
CA GLN A 101 -8.23 -16.09 -16.65
C GLN A 101 -7.81 -15.67 -15.23
N MET A 102 -7.82 -16.59 -14.27
CA MET A 102 -7.39 -16.32 -12.89
C MET A 102 -5.92 -15.91 -12.83
N ASN A 103 -5.03 -16.57 -13.57
CA ASN A 103 -3.62 -16.22 -13.63
C ASN A 103 -3.40 -14.80 -14.18
N VAL A 104 -4.11 -14.44 -15.26
CA VAL A 104 -3.99 -13.12 -15.89
C VAL A 104 -4.55 -12.02 -14.98
N ARG A 105 -5.71 -12.27 -14.35
CA ARG A 105 -6.28 -11.35 -13.34
C ARG A 105 -5.40 -11.21 -12.11
N GLY A 106 -4.86 -12.32 -11.61
CA GLY A 106 -3.95 -12.35 -10.47
C GLY A 106 -2.68 -11.54 -10.72
N ALA A 107 -2.06 -11.73 -11.89
CA ALA A 107 -0.89 -10.93 -12.29
C ALA A 107 -1.22 -9.43 -12.34
N HIS A 108 -2.34 -9.05 -12.96
CA HIS A 108 -2.77 -7.64 -12.99
C HIS A 108 -3.03 -7.04 -11.60
N ASN A 109 -3.68 -7.80 -10.73
CA ASN A 109 -3.94 -7.36 -9.36
C ASN A 109 -2.63 -7.20 -8.58
N ASN A 110 -1.64 -8.07 -8.81
CA ASN A 110 -0.31 -7.95 -8.21
C ASN A 110 0.41 -6.69 -8.70
N ASP A 111 0.34 -6.38 -10.00
CA ASP A 111 0.93 -5.16 -10.56
C ASP A 111 0.32 -3.89 -9.90
N LEU A 112 -1.01 -3.87 -9.73
CA LEU A 112 -1.70 -2.79 -9.02
C LEU A 112 -1.30 -2.72 -7.53
N ALA A 113 -1.23 -3.87 -6.86
CA ALA A 113 -0.81 -3.93 -5.46
C ALA A 113 0.63 -3.44 -5.26
N GLN A 114 1.54 -3.73 -6.19
CA GLN A 114 2.92 -3.20 -6.16
C GLN A 114 2.97 -1.68 -6.33
N ILE A 115 2.09 -1.09 -7.16
CA ILE A 115 1.96 0.36 -7.24
C ILE A 115 1.50 0.92 -5.89
N ASP A 116 0.48 0.31 -5.29
CA ASP A 116 -0.07 0.74 -4.00
C ASP A 116 0.96 0.63 -2.86
N GLN A 117 1.78 -0.43 -2.85
CA GLN A 117 2.88 -0.59 -1.90
C GLN A 117 3.94 0.51 -2.06
N ARG A 118 4.38 0.78 -3.29
CA ARG A 118 5.36 1.84 -3.57
C ARG A 118 4.84 3.22 -3.16
N GLU A 119 3.56 3.51 -3.41
CA GLU A 119 2.94 4.75 -2.92
C GLU A 119 2.90 4.79 -1.38
N GLY A 120 2.55 3.67 -0.74
CA GLY A 120 2.54 3.54 0.71
C GLY A 120 3.90 3.82 1.35
N ASP A 121 4.99 3.30 0.76
CA ASP A 121 6.34 3.52 1.26
C ASP A 121 6.80 4.99 1.13
N VAL A 122 6.42 5.65 0.02
CA VAL A 122 6.65 7.09 -0.15
C VAL A 122 5.91 7.87 0.93
N LEU A 123 4.63 7.57 1.17
CA LEU A 123 3.83 8.20 2.22
C LEU A 123 4.42 7.99 3.62
N ARG A 124 4.80 6.76 3.97
CA ARG A 124 5.48 6.45 5.24
C ARG A 124 6.76 7.25 5.42
N SER A 125 7.56 7.40 4.36
CA SER A 125 8.77 8.22 4.38
C SER A 125 8.47 9.70 4.64
N MET A 126 7.43 10.25 4.00
CA MET A 126 6.99 11.64 4.22
C MET A 126 6.47 11.85 5.65
N LEU A 127 5.62 10.94 6.14
CA LEU A 127 5.10 10.98 7.51
C LEU A 127 6.22 10.89 8.55
N SER A 128 7.21 10.00 8.35
CA SER A 128 8.37 9.89 9.23
C SER A 128 9.18 11.20 9.28
N LYS A 129 9.36 11.87 8.13
CA LYS A 129 10.04 13.17 8.07
C LYS A 129 9.25 14.27 8.79
N ALA A 130 7.93 14.32 8.59
CA ALA A 130 7.07 15.28 9.26
C ALA A 130 7.10 15.09 10.79
N GLN A 131 7.06 13.85 11.27
CA GLN A 131 7.15 13.53 12.69
C GLN A 131 8.53 13.87 13.28
N LYS A 132 9.63 13.62 12.56
CA LYS A 132 10.96 14.05 13.01
C LYS A 132 11.05 15.57 13.15
N ARG A 133 10.42 16.31 12.23
CA ARG A 133 10.37 17.77 12.30
C ARG A 133 9.58 18.27 13.51
N SER A 134 8.44 17.67 13.83
CA SER A 134 7.66 18.07 15.02
C SER A 134 8.45 17.84 16.30
N VAL A 135 9.12 16.69 16.44
CA VAL A 135 9.99 16.39 17.58
C VAL A 135 11.14 17.38 17.70
N GLN A 136 11.76 17.76 16.57
CA GLN A 136 12.83 18.77 16.57
C GLN A 136 12.33 20.16 16.97
N ARG A 137 11.10 20.54 16.59
CA ARG A 137 10.47 21.80 17.03
C ARG A 137 10.15 21.82 18.52
N GLU A 138 9.77 20.68 19.10
CA GLU A 138 9.45 20.58 20.53
C GLU A 138 10.69 20.64 21.43
N LYS A 139 11.86 20.19 20.97
CA LYS A 139 13.08 20.15 21.78
C LYS A 139 13.47 21.53 22.36
N PRO A 140 13.63 22.61 21.56
CA PRO A 140 13.94 23.93 22.09
C PRO A 140 12.88 24.45 23.08
N ILE A 141 11.60 24.16 22.83
CA ILE A 141 10.50 24.58 23.71
C ILE A 141 10.65 23.91 25.08
N LYS A 142 10.89 22.60 25.11
CA LYS A 142 11.10 21.84 26.35
C LYS A 142 12.38 22.27 27.06
N ASP A 143 13.46 22.53 26.34
CA ASP A 143 14.72 23.00 26.91
C ASP A 143 14.56 24.40 27.53
N PHE A 144 13.83 25.29 26.85
CA PHE A 144 13.52 26.61 27.36
C PHE A 144 12.61 26.54 28.60
N GLN A 145 11.53 25.74 28.55
CA GLN A 145 10.65 25.51 29.70
C GLN A 145 11.44 24.97 30.90
N LYS A 146 12.32 23.99 30.69
CA LYS A 146 13.19 23.43 31.73
C LYS A 146 14.16 24.47 32.31
N ALA A 147 14.72 25.33 31.46
CA ALA A 147 15.62 26.40 31.91
C ALA A 147 14.88 27.49 32.71
N VAL A 148 13.65 27.84 32.30
CA VAL A 148 12.78 28.78 33.02
C VAL A 148 12.34 28.20 34.36
N ASP A 149 11.90 26.94 34.39
CA ASP A 149 11.44 26.27 35.61
C ASP A 149 12.55 26.17 36.66
N ARG A 150 13.79 25.92 36.23
CA ARG A 150 14.99 26.00 37.08
C ARG A 150 15.27 27.40 37.64
N ARG A 151 14.86 28.48 36.94
CA ARG A 151 14.99 29.86 37.47
C ARG A 151 13.90 30.21 38.48
N SER A 152 12.73 29.58 38.41
CA SER A 152 11.62 29.78 39.35
C SER A 152 11.63 28.86 40.57
N GLY A 153 12.45 27.81 40.58
CA GLY A 153 12.54 26.84 41.66
C GLY A 153 13.10 27.39 42.99
N MET A 154 12.59 26.84 44.10
CA MET A 154 12.95 27.16 45.49
C MET A 154 14.43 26.88 45.83
N GLU A 155 15.13 26.08 45.03
CA GLU A 155 16.55 25.73 45.19
C GLU A 155 17.49 26.94 45.20
N ARG A 156 17.12 28.06 44.56
CA ARG A 156 17.88 29.33 44.65
C ARG A 156 17.60 30.15 45.91
N ARG A 157 16.57 29.84 46.69
CA ARG A 157 16.24 30.56 47.94
C ARG A 157 17.01 30.05 49.16
N VAL A 158 17.96 29.11 48.99
CA VAL A 158 18.94 28.82 50.03
C VAL A 158 19.98 29.93 50.01
N ARG A 159 19.62 31.03 50.69
CA ARG A 159 20.53 32.13 51.01
C ARG A 159 21.64 31.51 51.86
N SER A 160 22.82 31.31 51.28
CA SER A 160 24.01 30.90 52.01
C SER A 160 24.41 32.04 52.95
N TRP A 161 23.77 32.08 54.12
CA TRP A 161 24.31 32.73 55.30
C TRP A 161 25.18 31.69 55.99
N SER A 162 26.42 31.54 55.52
CA SER A 162 27.49 30.96 56.33
C SER A 162 28.21 32.12 57.01
N ARG A 163 28.08 32.16 58.34
CA ARG A 163 28.89 32.96 59.26
C ARG A 163 30.35 32.52 59.22
#